data_AF-A0A8A4K0N2-F1
#
_entry.id   AF-A0A8A4K0N2-F1
#
_cell.length_a   1.000
_cell.length_b   1.000
_cell.length_c   1.000
_cell.angle_alpha   90.00
_cell.angle_beta   90.00
_cell.angle_gamma   90.00
#
_symmetry.space_group_name_H-M   'P 1'
#
loop_
_entity.id
_entity.type
_entity.pdbx_description
1 polymer ?
#
loop_
_entity_poly.entity_id
_entity_poly.type
_entity_poly.pdbx_seq_one_letter_code
_entity_poly.pdbx_strand_id
1 'polypeptide(L)'
;MYRSEEEKITDVMIGEAVLILLKSESPISSNALIAQLEAMASETEDATRLKAIKVAIVEVQKGMATANSRRRVDLPERDKHRLNNDGPPEGSKKH
;
A
#
# COMPACT_ATOMS: atom_id res chain seq x y z
N MET A 1 -7.49 23.84 4.68
CA MET A 1 -6.35 23.76 3.74
C MET A 1 -6.92 23.84 2.34
N TYR A 2 -6.47 24.77 1.50
CA TYR A 2 -6.91 24.85 0.10
C TYR A 2 -6.26 23.70 -0.66
N ARG A 3 -7.07 22.74 -1.15
CA ARG A 3 -6.60 21.76 -2.14
C ARG A 3 -6.46 22.45 -3.48
N SER A 4 -5.38 22.13 -4.20
CA SER A 4 -5.21 22.63 -5.57
C SER A 4 -6.28 22.03 -6.49
N GLU A 5 -6.58 22.71 -7.59
CA GLU A 5 -7.52 22.16 -8.59
C GLU A 5 -6.99 20.83 -9.16
N GLU A 6 -5.68 20.67 -9.31
CA GLU A 6 -5.09 19.40 -9.76
C GLU A 6 -5.33 18.26 -8.77
N GLU A 7 -5.21 18.53 -7.46
CA GLU A 7 -5.53 17.55 -6.41
C GLU A 7 -7.01 17.16 -6.44
N LYS A 8 -7.91 18.14 -6.61
CA LYS A 8 -9.35 17.87 -6.69
C LYS A 8 -9.67 16.98 -7.90
N ILE A 9 -9.10 17.28 -9.06
CA ILE A 9 -9.34 16.48 -10.27
C ILE A 9 -8.77 15.07 -10.07
N THR A 10 -7.60 14.94 -9.44
CA THR A 10 -7.01 13.64 -9.09
C THR A 10 -7.93 12.82 -8.18
N ASP A 11 -8.45 13.43 -7.10
CA ASP A 11 -9.42 12.80 -6.19
C ASP A 11 -10.70 12.35 -6.93
N VAL A 12 -11.19 13.17 -7.86
CA VAL A 12 -12.36 12.83 -8.69
C VAL A 12 -12.07 11.64 -9.59
N MET A 13 -10.91 11.55 -10.23
CA MET A 13 -10.56 10.40 -11.07
C MET A 13 -10.49 9.10 -10.26
N ILE A 14 -9.92 9.16 -9.04
CA ILE A 14 -9.92 8.00 -8.13
C ILE A 14 -11.35 7.61 -7.76
N GLY A 15 -12.19 8.58 -7.39
CA GLY A 15 -13.59 8.35 -7.03
C GLY A 15 -14.41 7.73 -8.16
N GLU A 16 -14.28 8.25 -9.38
CA GLU A 16 -14.93 7.70 -10.58
C GLU A 16 -14.51 6.24 -10.83
N ALA A 17 -13.22 5.95 -10.79
CA ALA A 17 -12.71 4.59 -10.98
C ALA A 17 -13.23 3.62 -9.91
N VAL A 18 -13.27 4.04 -8.64
CA VAL A 18 -13.83 3.23 -7.55
C VAL A 18 -15.33 2.99 -7.74
N LEU A 19 -16.09 3.99 -8.19
CA LEU A 19 -17.52 3.82 -8.47
C LEU A 19 -17.76 2.83 -9.61
N ILE A 20 -16.92 2.82 -10.65
CA ILE A 20 -16.99 1.83 -11.73
C ILE A 20 -16.75 0.42 -11.17
N LEU A 21 -15.73 0.25 -10.32
CA LEU A 21 -15.46 -1.04 -9.68
C LEU A 21 -16.59 -1.51 -8.75
N LEU A 22 -17.19 -0.60 -7.98
CA LEU A 22 -18.33 -0.92 -7.13
C LEU A 22 -19.54 -1.41 -7.94
N LYS A 23 -19.71 -0.90 -9.17
CA LYS A 23 -20.79 -1.30 -10.07
C LYS A 23 -20.51 -2.60 -10.82
N SER A 24 -19.26 -3.05 -10.91
CA SER A 24 -18.89 -4.22 -11.71
C SER A 24 -18.96 -5.56 -10.97
N GLU A 25 -19.49 -5.59 -9.73
CA GLU A 25 -19.56 -6.78 -8.85
C GLU A 25 -18.20 -7.51 -8.67
N SER A 26 -17.10 -6.82 -8.97
CA SER A 26 -15.75 -7.38 -8.98
C SER A 26 -15.01 -7.06 -7.69
N PRO A 27 -14.06 -7.92 -7.23
CA PRO A 27 -13.25 -7.64 -6.06
C PRO A 27 -12.52 -6.28 -6.15
N ILE A 28 -12.75 -5.44 -5.13
CA ILE A 28 -12.12 -4.13 -5.04
C ILE A 28 -10.72 -4.31 -4.43
N SER A 29 -9.70 -4.08 -5.25
CA SER A 29 -8.30 -4.12 -4.85
C SER A 29 -7.52 -2.97 -5.46
N SER A 30 -6.35 -2.64 -4.90
CA SER A 30 -5.49 -1.59 -5.47
C SER A 30 -5.06 -1.92 -6.91
N ASN A 31 -4.87 -3.20 -7.24
CA ASN A 31 -4.55 -3.62 -8.60
C ASN A 31 -5.76 -3.43 -9.54
N ALA A 32 -6.97 -3.77 -9.10
CA ALA A 32 -8.19 -3.52 -9.88
C ALA A 32 -8.42 -2.03 -10.11
N LEU A 33 -8.12 -1.19 -9.10
CA LEU A 33 -8.20 0.27 -9.22
C LEU A 33 -7.19 0.83 -10.23
N ILE A 34 -5.94 0.36 -10.20
CA ILE A 34 -4.92 0.76 -11.18
C ILE A 34 -5.35 0.35 -12.60
N ALA A 35 -5.79 -0.89 -12.80
CA ALA A 35 -6.25 -1.35 -14.11
C ALA A 35 -7.45 -0.53 -14.63
N GLN A 36 -8.38 -0.16 -13.76
CA GLN A 36 -9.51 0.69 -14.12
C GLN A 36 -9.06 2.12 -14.51
N LEU A 37 -8.10 2.68 -13.79
CA LEU A 37 -7.53 3.99 -14.12
C LEU A 37 -6.76 3.95 -15.45
N GLU A 38 -6.04 2.87 -15.76
CA GLU A 38 -5.35 2.69 -17.05
C GLU A 38 -6.33 2.56 -18.22
N ALA A 39 -7.46 1.87 -18.02
CA ALA A 39 -8.54 1.83 -19.00
C ALA A 39 -9.12 3.23 -19.24
N MET A 40 -9.43 3.97 -18.17
CA MET A 40 -9.90 5.36 -18.27
C MET A 40 -8.89 6.27 -18.99
N ALA A 41 -7.58 6.11 -18.74
CA ALA A 41 -6.54 6.87 -19.42
C ALA A 41 -6.51 6.60 -20.93
N SER A 42 -6.79 5.37 -21.35
CA SER A 42 -6.79 4.95 -22.76
C SER A 42 -8.00 5.51 -23.53
N GLU A 43 -9.10 5.77 -22.84
CA GLU A 43 -10.34 6.31 -23.39
C GLU A 43 -10.44 7.85 -23.28
N THR A 44 -9.51 8.50 -22.56
CA THR A 44 -9.55 9.94 -22.28
C THR A 44 -8.83 10.76 -23.35
N GLU A 45 -9.54 11.67 -24.00
CA GLU A 45 -8.97 12.66 -24.93
C GLU A 45 -8.52 13.96 -24.23
N ASP A 46 -9.05 14.24 -23.04
CA ASP A 46 -8.72 15.44 -22.25
C ASP A 46 -7.35 15.30 -21.59
N ALA A 47 -6.38 16.13 -22.03
CA ALA A 47 -5.02 16.13 -21.51
C ALA A 47 -4.92 16.42 -20.00
N THR A 48 -5.82 17.24 -19.45
CA THR A 48 -5.87 17.56 -18.02
C THR A 48 -6.32 16.35 -17.21
N ARG A 49 -7.40 15.69 -17.67
CA ARG A 49 -7.87 14.44 -17.04
C ARG A 49 -6.83 13.34 -17.18
N LEU A 50 -6.21 13.19 -18.34
CA LEU A 50 -5.14 12.20 -18.55
C LEU A 50 -3.96 12.42 -17.59
N LYS A 51 -3.55 13.67 -17.38
CA LYS A 51 -2.51 14.00 -16.38
C LYS A 51 -2.97 13.61 -14.97
N ALA A 52 -4.20 13.95 -14.59
CA ALA A 52 -4.75 13.61 -13.27
C ALA A 52 -4.86 12.08 -13.06
N ILE A 53 -5.28 11.32 -14.06
CA ILE A 53 -5.35 9.85 -14.01
C ILE A 53 -3.95 9.26 -13.77
N LYS A 54 -2.92 9.78 -14.44
CA LYS A 54 -1.53 9.34 -14.23
C LYS A 54 -1.04 9.65 -12.80
N VAL A 55 -1.39 10.81 -12.26
CA VAL A 55 -1.08 11.16 -10.87
C VAL A 55 -1.80 10.23 -9.89
N ALA A 56 -3.09 9.98 -10.13
CA ALA A 56 -3.90 9.06 -9.32
C ALA A 56 -3.30 7.65 -9.25
N ILE A 57 -2.84 7.10 -10.37
CA ILE A 57 -2.15 5.80 -10.41
C ILE A 57 -0.94 5.79 -9.48
N VAL A 58 -0.10 6.84 -9.55
CA VAL A 58 1.08 6.97 -8.68
C VAL A 58 0.70 7.08 -7.21
N GLU A 59 -0.37 7.79 -6.88
CA GLU A 59 -0.86 7.91 -5.50
C GLU A 59 -1.35 6.57 -4.93
N VAL A 60 -2.11 5.81 -5.72
CA VAL A 60 -2.57 4.46 -5.31
C VAL A 60 -1.37 3.54 -5.08
N GLN A 61 -0.38 3.55 -5.98
CA GLN A 61 0.85 2.75 -5.83
C GLN A 61 1.64 3.14 -4.57
N LYS A 62 1.79 4.44 -4.30
CA LYS A 62 2.42 4.93 -3.06
C LYS A 62 1.64 4.47 -1.83
N GLY A 63 0.31 4.53 -1.88
CA GLY A 63 -0.58 4.01 -0.83
C GLY A 63 -0.28 2.54 -0.50
N MET A 64 -0.14 1.70 -1.53
CA MET A 64 0.22 0.28 -1.37
C MET A 64 1.57 0.09 -0.70
N ALA A 65 2.60 0.83 -1.14
CA ALA A 65 3.93 0.75 -0.56
C ALA A 65 3.93 1.11 0.94
N THR A 66 3.21 2.18 1.33
CA THR A 66 3.08 2.56 2.74
C THR A 66 2.28 1.54 3.57
N ALA A 67 1.26 0.90 2.99
CA ALA A 67 0.48 -0.14 3.66
C ALA A 67 1.33 -1.40 3.92
N ASN A 68 2.17 -1.79 2.95
CA ASN A 68 3.09 -2.91 3.10
C ASN A 68 4.19 -2.63 4.13
N SER A 69 4.72 -1.40 4.17
CA SER A 69 5.69 -1.02 5.20
C SER A 69 5.08 -1.10 6.60
N ARG A 70 3.84 -0.64 6.80
CA ARG A 70 3.13 -0.77 8.09
C ARG A 70 2.96 -2.22 8.53
N ARG A 71 2.59 -3.12 7.61
CA ARG A 71 2.47 -4.57 7.90
C ARG A 71 3.78 -5.22 8.38
N ARG A 72 4.94 -4.64 8.08
CA ARG A 72 6.24 -5.18 8.52
C ARG A 72 6.68 -4.70 9.90
N VAL A 73 6.11 -3.60 10.40
CA VAL A 73 6.52 -2.99 11.68
C VAL A 73 5.80 -3.64 12.87
N ASP A 74 4.68 -4.34 12.64
CA ASP A 74 3.89 -5.01 13.69
C ASP A 74 4.26 -6.49 13.92
N LEU A 75 5.51 -6.90 13.70
CA LEU A 75 5.99 -8.14 14.31
C LEU A 75 6.60 -7.77 15.68
N PRO A 76 5.91 -8.02 16.81
CA PRO A 76 6.53 -7.83 18.10
C PRO A 76 7.77 -8.73 18.15
N GLU A 77 8.88 -8.16 18.60
CA GLU A 77 10.14 -8.82 18.91
C GLU A 77 9.91 -9.88 20.00
N ARG A 78 9.27 -10.99 19.63
CA ARG A 78 9.04 -12.12 20.51
C ARG A 78 10.16 -13.12 20.29
N ASP A 79 10.98 -13.18 21.32
CA ASP A 79 11.86 -14.29 21.68
C ASP A 79 13.11 -14.52 20.84
N LYS A 80 14.11 -13.67 21.08
CA LYS A 80 15.54 -14.07 21.00
C LYS A 80 16.05 -14.77 22.27
N HIS A 81 15.18 -15.32 23.12
CA HIS A 81 15.60 -16.26 24.17
C HIS A 81 15.59 -17.69 23.61
N ARG A 82 16.45 -17.94 22.63
CA ARG A 82 16.74 -19.29 22.16
C ARG A 82 17.77 -19.92 23.10
N LEU A 83 17.28 -20.48 24.22
CA LEU A 83 17.86 -21.58 24.99
C LEU A 83 19.40 -21.67 24.97
N ASN A 84 20.09 -20.87 25.78
CA ASN A 84 21.45 -21.20 26.20
C ASN A 84 21.34 -22.30 27.25
N ASN A 85 21.41 -23.56 26.81
CA ASN A 85 21.45 -24.75 27.67
C ASN A 85 22.92 -25.13 27.95
N ASP A 86 23.75 -24.15 28.30
CA ASP A 86 25.08 -24.43 28.86
C ASP A 86 24.90 -24.70 30.35
N GLY A 87 24.86 -26.00 30.68
CA GLY A 87 24.87 -26.51 32.04
C GLY A 87 26.09 -26.01 32.84
N PRO A 88 26.07 -26.12 34.18
CA PRO A 88 27.10 -25.53 35.02
C PRO A 88 28.47 -26.14 34.69
N PRO A 89 29.57 -25.35 34.66
CA PRO A 89 30.91 -25.90 34.49
C PRO A 89 31.25 -26.80 35.67
N GLU A 90 31.38 -28.09 35.38
CA GLU A 90 31.84 -29.12 36.31
C GLU A 90 33.35 -28.91 36.57
N GLY A 91 33.69 -28.29 37.70
CA GLY A 91 35.10 -27.98 37.96
C GLY A 91 35.46 -27.27 39.26
N SER A 92 34.71 -27.43 40.36
CA SER A 92 35.13 -26.92 41.67
C SER A 92 35.24 -28.05 42.69
N LYS A 93 36.18 -28.98 42.46
CA LYS A 93 36.62 -29.93 43.48
C LYS A 93 37.75 -29.26 44.27
N LYS A 94 37.39 -28.76 45.45
CA LYS A 94 38.31 -28.25 46.47
C LYS A 94 39.14 -29.43 47.00
N HIS A 95 40.46 -29.36 46.86
CA HIS A 95 41.44 -30.08 47.67
C HIS A 95 42.64 -29.18 47.88
#